data_AF-A0A6V7TLX0-F1
#
_entry.id   AF-A0A6V7TLX0-F1
#
_cell.length_a   1.000
_cell.length_b   1.000
_cell.length_c   1.000
_cell.angle_alpha   90.00
_cell.angle_beta   90.00
_cell.angle_gamma   90.00
#
_symmetry.space_group_name_H-M   'P 1'
#
loop_
_entity.id
_entity.type
_entity.pdbx_description
1 polymer ?
#
loop_
_entity_poly.entity_id
_entity_poly.type
_entity_poly.pdbx_seq_one_letter_code
_entity_poly.pdbx_strand_id
1 'polypeptide(L)'
;MKILIIFYFFVLLIIYHYNINFVNACRCAMQPIQINYCRSDWVAHILSLKKENITETDGFSREIRYTVEILDIYKASCLILDKIKNN
;
A
#
# COMPACT_ATOMS: atom_id res chain seq x y z
N MET A 1 0.91 -49.66 -7.75
CA MET A 1 0.46 -48.69 -8.78
C MET A 1 -0.62 -47.72 -8.29
N LYS A 2 -1.78 -48.17 -7.78
CA LYS A 2 -2.89 -47.28 -7.36
C LYS A 2 -2.52 -46.24 -6.29
N ILE A 3 -1.68 -46.62 -5.32
CA ILE A 3 -1.22 -45.73 -4.23
C ILE A 3 -0.32 -44.59 -4.76
N LEU A 4 0.51 -44.87 -5.77
CA LEU A 4 1.39 -43.87 -6.38
C LEU A 4 0.58 -42.82 -7.16
N ILE A 5 -0.51 -43.23 -7.80
CA ILE A 5 -1.42 -42.32 -8.52
C ILE A 5 -2.12 -41.37 -7.54
N ILE A 6 -2.59 -41.90 -6.40
CA ILE A 6 -3.23 -41.10 -5.35
C ILE A 6 -2.23 -40.09 -4.77
N PHE A 7 -1.01 -40.54 -4.47
CA PHE A 7 0.05 -39.66 -3.98
C PHE A 7 0.37 -38.52 -4.96
N TYR A 8 0.47 -38.83 -6.26
CA TYR A 8 0.70 -37.83 -7.30
C TYR A 8 -0.43 -36.80 -7.41
N PHE A 9 -1.69 -37.24 -7.27
CA PHE A 9 -2.85 -36.37 -7.27
C PHE A 9 -2.84 -35.38 -6.09
N PHE A 10 -2.47 -35.84 -4.90
CA PHE A 10 -2.32 -34.98 -3.73
C PHE A 10 -1.20 -33.93 -3.91
N VAL A 11 -0.05 -34.34 -4.48
CA VAL A 11 1.05 -33.42 -4.76
C VAL A 11 0.63 -32.34 -5.77
N LEU A 12 -0.09 -32.71 -6.83
CA LEU A 12 -0.63 -31.76 -7.80
C LEU A 12 -1.65 -30.79 -7.18
N LEU A 13 -2.54 -31.26 -6.30
CA LEU A 13 -3.49 -30.41 -5.60
C LEU A 13 -2.80 -29.39 -4.67
N ILE A 14 -1.74 -29.82 -3.98
CA ILE A 14 -0.92 -28.95 -3.14
C ILE A 14 -0.26 -27.89 -4.01
N ILE A 15 0.41 -28.28 -5.11
CA ILE A 15 1.06 -27.35 -6.03
C ILE A 15 0.05 -26.36 -6.62
N TYR A 16 -1.14 -26.82 -7.01
CA TYR A 16 -2.21 -25.97 -7.52
C TYR A 16 -2.70 -24.97 -6.47
N HIS A 17 -2.87 -25.42 -5.22
CA HIS A 17 -3.32 -24.55 -4.13
C HIS A 17 -2.28 -23.49 -3.76
N TYR A 18 -0.99 -23.83 -3.74
CA TYR A 18 0.09 -22.90 -3.36
C TYR A 18 0.49 -21.93 -4.49
N ASN A 19 0.28 -22.27 -5.76
CA ASN A 19 0.65 -21.37 -6.88
C ASN A 19 -0.29 -20.17 -7.08
N ILE A 20 -1.42 -20.08 -6.38
CA ILE A 20 -2.45 -19.06 -6.67
C ILE A 20 -2.30 -17.78 -5.82
N ASN A 21 -1.39 -17.73 -4.84
CA ASN A 21 -1.16 -16.53 -4.02
C ASN A 21 0.11 -15.76 -4.40
N PHE A 22 0.36 -15.56 -5.70
CA PHE A 22 1.29 -14.51 -6.12
C PHE A 22 0.66 -13.15 -5.83
N VAL A 23 0.97 -12.58 -4.66
CA VAL A 23 0.67 -11.19 -4.36
C VAL A 23 1.46 -10.36 -5.38
N ASN A 24 0.76 -9.84 -6.40
CA ASN A 24 1.31 -8.86 -7.34
C ASN A 24 1.51 -7.53 -6.58
N ALA A 25 2.58 -7.45 -5.81
CA ALA A 25 3.02 -6.20 -5.22
C ALA A 25 3.65 -5.33 -6.32
N CYS A 26 3.37 -4.03 -6.28
CA CYS A 26 4.14 -3.07 -7.08
C CYS A 26 5.61 -3.11 -6.65
N ARG A 27 6.51 -3.13 -7.65
CA ARG A 27 7.95 -3.00 -7.43
C ARG A 27 8.34 -1.54 -7.60
N CYS A 28 9.01 -0.96 -6.61
CA CYS A 28 9.54 0.41 -6.67
C CYS A 28 11.07 0.36 -6.79
N ALA A 29 11.63 1.22 -7.65
CA ALA A 29 13.08 1.42 -7.70
C ALA A 29 13.54 2.21 -6.47
N MET A 30 14.61 1.76 -5.82
CA MET A 30 15.20 2.48 -4.69
C MET A 30 15.84 3.78 -5.18
N GLN A 31 15.46 4.90 -4.58
CA GLN A 31 15.99 6.23 -4.91
C GLN A 31 16.67 6.85 -3.68
N PRO A 32 17.74 7.65 -3.87
CA PRO A 32 18.32 8.46 -2.80
C PRO A 32 17.30 9.39 -2.14
N ILE A 33 17.46 9.63 -0.84
CA ILE A 33 16.55 10.45 -0.02
C ILE A 33 16.38 11.85 -0.62
N GLN A 34 17.45 12.46 -1.13
CA GLN A 34 17.42 13.78 -1.75
C GLN A 34 16.50 13.82 -2.98
N ILE A 35 16.51 12.76 -3.79
CA ILE A 35 15.66 12.68 -4.98
C ILE A 35 14.20 12.57 -4.58
N ASN A 36 13.89 11.73 -3.59
CA ASN A 36 12.53 11.60 -3.06
C ASN A 36 12.04 12.94 -2.50
N TYR A 37 12.83 13.61 -1.67
CA TYR A 37 12.50 14.91 -1.11
C TYR A 37 12.24 15.99 -2.18
N CYS A 38 13.10 16.05 -3.21
CA CYS A 38 12.94 17.02 -4.29
C CYS A 38 11.69 16.77 -5.14
N ARG A 39 11.34 15.50 -5.38
CA ARG A 39 10.19 15.10 -6.22
C ARG A 39 8.86 15.07 -5.49
N SER A 40 8.84 14.98 -4.16
CA SER A 40 7.60 15.01 -3.37
C SER A 40 6.96 16.40 -3.37
N ASP A 41 5.64 16.49 -3.53
CA ASP A 41 4.92 17.77 -3.42
C ASP A 41 4.87 18.30 -1.97
N TRP A 42 4.91 17.39 -1.00
CA TRP A 42 4.98 17.71 0.42
C TRP A 42 5.76 16.65 1.20
N VAL A 43 6.38 17.05 2.32
CA VAL A 43 7.15 16.21 3.23
C VAL A 43 6.89 16.69 4.65
N ALA A 44 6.43 15.76 5.51
CA ALA A 44 6.10 16.04 6.89
C ALA A 44 6.41 14.84 7.79
N HIS A 45 6.64 15.11 9.07
CA HIS A 45 6.61 14.11 10.12
C HIS A 45 5.19 14.03 10.66
N ILE A 46 4.60 12.83 10.63
CA ILE A 46 3.21 12.61 11.00
C ILE A 46 3.06 11.43 11.97
N LEU A 47 2.03 11.50 12.81
CA LEU A 47 1.55 10.38 13.62
C LEU A 47 0.24 9.88 13.03
N SER A 48 0.17 8.59 12.69
CA SER A 48 -1.05 7.97 12.17
C SER A 48 -1.99 7.62 13.33
N LEU A 49 -3.20 8.16 13.33
CA LEU A 49 -4.20 7.97 14.38
C LEU A 49 -5.23 6.90 14.01
N LYS A 50 -5.69 6.90 12.76
CA LYS A 50 -6.76 6.01 12.28
C LYS A 50 -6.56 5.64 10.80
N LYS A 51 -6.98 4.43 10.44
CA LYS A 51 -7.00 3.91 9.06
C LYS A 51 -8.41 3.49 8.69
N GLU A 52 -8.88 3.89 7.52
CA GLU A 52 -10.21 3.59 6.99
C GLU A 52 -10.10 3.12 5.54
N ASN A 53 -10.85 2.07 5.18
CA ASN A 53 -10.99 1.66 3.78
C ASN A 53 -12.18 2.43 3.19
N ILE A 54 -11.94 3.16 2.10
CA ILE A 54 -12.99 3.83 1.36
C ILE A 54 -13.35 2.91 0.19
N THR A 55 -14.56 2.38 0.23
CA THR A 55 -15.19 1.79 -0.96
C THR A 55 -15.92 2.91 -1.68
N GLU A 56 -15.38 3.34 -2.83
CA GLU A 56 -16.16 4.18 -3.74
C GLU A 56 -17.36 3.40 -4.28
N THR A 57 -18.43 4.13 -4.62
CA THR A 57 -19.69 3.62 -5.20
C THR A 57 -19.52 2.74 -6.44
N ASP A 58 -18.36 2.84 -7.07
CA ASP A 58 -18.06 2.27 -8.37
C ASP A 58 -17.41 0.88 -8.22
N GLY A 59 -17.12 0.43 -6.99
CA GLY A 59 -16.70 -0.94 -6.66
C GLY A 59 -15.27 -1.33 -7.06
N PHE A 60 -14.59 -0.51 -7.89
CA PHE A 60 -13.24 -0.80 -8.40
C PHE A 60 -12.11 -0.07 -7.66
N SER A 61 -12.37 1.06 -7.01
CA SER A 61 -11.34 1.81 -6.27
C SER A 61 -11.27 1.33 -4.81
N ARG A 62 -10.12 0.77 -4.42
CA ARG A 62 -9.80 0.44 -3.01
C ARG A 62 -8.89 1.52 -2.46
N GLU A 63 -9.48 2.64 -2.08
CA GLU A 63 -8.73 3.71 -1.43
C GLU A 63 -8.61 3.47 0.07
N ILE A 64 -7.49 3.91 0.62
CA ILE A 64 -7.25 3.88 2.06
C ILE A 64 -7.04 5.31 2.51
N ARG A 65 -7.84 5.75 3.47
CA ARG A 65 -7.69 7.06 4.12
C ARG A 65 -7.08 6.88 5.50
N TYR A 66 -6.14 7.75 5.81
CA TYR A 66 -5.54 7.84 7.13
C TYR A 66 -5.92 9.16 7.77
N THR A 67 -6.32 9.11 9.04
CA THR A 67 -6.35 10.29 9.91
C THR A 67 -4.99 10.40 10.56
N VAL A 68 -4.35 11.56 10.41
CA VAL A 68 -2.98 11.80 10.85
C VAL A 68 -2.91 13.09 11.65
N GLU A 69 -2.04 13.11 12.65
CA GLU A 69 -1.60 14.31 13.35
C GLU A 69 -0.26 14.76 12.76
N ILE A 70 -0.12 16.05 12.47
CA ILE A 70 1.10 16.60 11.86
C ILE A 70 2.01 17.11 12.97
N LEU A 71 3.18 16.50 13.11
CA LEU A 71 4.17 16.86 14.11
C LEU A 71 5.09 17.98 13.59
N ASP A 72 5.60 17.83 12.36
CA ASP A 72 6.45 18.81 11.69
C ASP A 72 6.22 18.81 10.18
N ILE A 73 6.41 19.96 9.52
CA ILE A 73 6.35 20.10 8.06
C ILE A 73 7.70 20.60 7.55
N TYR A 74 8.32 19.85 6.64
CA TYR A 74 9.62 20.18 6.03
C TYR A 74 9.46 20.77 4.62
N LYS A 75 8.42 20.36 3.89
CA LYS A 75 8.09 20.86 2.55
C LYS A 75 6.59 20.81 2.36
N ALA A 76 5.99 21.90 1.89
CA ALA A 76 4.60 21.95 1.45
C ALA A 76 4.39 23.17 0.56
N SER A 77 3.39 23.12 -0.33
CA SER A 77 2.91 24.31 -1.01
C SER A 77 2.06 25.17 -0.07
N CYS A 78 1.93 26.47 -0.35
CA CYS A 78 1.09 27.37 0.46
C CYS A 78 -0.35 26.86 0.58
N LEU A 79 -0.91 26.29 -0.49
CA LEU A 79 -2.28 25.74 -0.50
C LEU A 79 -2.48 24.59 0.50
N ILE A 80 -1.44 23.76 0.71
CA ILE A 80 -1.50 22.65 1.67
C ILE A 80 -1.43 23.21 3.10
N LEU A 81 -0.56 24.20 3.34
CA LEU A 81 -0.42 24.84 4.65
C LEU A 81 -1.72 25.52 5.09
N ASP A 82 -2.42 26.19 4.17
CA ASP A 82 -3.69 26.86 4.46
C ASP A 82 -4.80 25.86 4.83
N LYS A 83 -4.83 24.68 4.20
CA LYS A 83 -5.78 23.61 4.56
C LYS A 83 -5.49 23.01 5.93
N ILE A 84 -4.22 22.89 6.29
CA ILE A 84 -3.81 22.33 7.59
C ILE A 84 -4.17 23.28 8.73
N LYS A 85 -3.98 24.59 8.56
CA LYS A 85 -4.28 25.58 9.61
C LYS A 85 -5.77 25.76 9.92
N ASN A 86 -6.64 25.39 8.97
CA ASN A 86 -8.08 25.62 9.05
C ASN A 86 -8.89 24.38 9.47
N ASN A 87 -8.23 23.26 9.76
CA ASN A 87 -8.81 22.06 10.36
C ASN A 87 -8.38 21.94 11.81
#